data_AF-A0A329SML3-F1
#
_entry.id   AF-A0A329SML3-F1
#
_cell.length_a   1.000
_cell.length_b   1.000
_cell.length_c   1.000
_cell.angle_alpha   90.00
_cell.angle_beta   90.00
_cell.angle_gamma   90.00
#
_symmetry.space_group_name_H-M   'P 1'
#
loop_
_entity.id
_entity.type
_entity.pdbx_description
1 polymer ?
#
loop_
_entity_poly.entity_id
_entity_poly.type
_entity_poly.pdbx_seq_one_letter_code
_entity_poly.pdbx_strand_id
1 'polypeptide(L)' 'MIAVVADNMETNNAIARRIKVPLFGYAAHRFNLAVREWLEPQLPLIKKVGTLMR' A
#
# COMPACT_ATOMS: atom_id res chain seq x y z
N MET A 1 -0.97 -20.28 3.96
CA MET A 1 0.33 -19.75 3.48
C MET A 1 0.73 -18.60 4.39
N ILE A 2 1.94 -18.61 4.96
CA ILE A 2 2.46 -17.52 5.80
C ILE A 2 3.31 -16.61 4.91
N ALA A 3 3.17 -15.29 5.07
CA ALA A 3 3.93 -14.28 4.33
C ALA A 3 4.30 -13.10 5.23
N VAL A 4 5.43 -12.45 4.94
CA VAL A 4 5.82 -11.19 5.58
C VAL A 4 5.18 -10.04 4.83
N VAL A 5 4.64 -9.08 5.57
CA VAL A 5 4.18 -7.79 5.05
C VAL A 5 5.05 -6.71 5.67
N ALA A 6 5.88 -6.06 4.85
CA ALA A 6 6.76 -4.98 5.28
C ALA A 6 6.99 -3.99 4.12
N ASP A 7 7.63 -2.86 4.37
CA ASP A 7 7.99 -1.90 3.32
C ASP A 7 9.03 -2.47 2.33
N ASN A 8 9.17 -1.83 1.16
CA ASN A 8 10.10 -2.25 0.10
C ASN A 8 11.54 -1.83 0.42
N MET A 9 12.13 -2.43 1.45
CA MET A 9 13.51 -2.20 1.84
C MET A 9 14.34 -3.47 1.74
N GLU A 10 15.61 -3.34 1.39
CA GLU A 10 16.53 -4.46 1.24
C GLU A 10 16.66 -5.28 2.52
N THR A 11 16.60 -4.62 3.69
CA THR A 11 16.60 -5.28 5.00
C THR A 11 15.44 -6.27 5.14
N ASN A 12 14.23 -5.87 4.77
CA ASN A 12 13.04 -6.71 4.85
C ASN A 12 13.11 -7.88 3.87
N ASN A 13 13.62 -7.64 2.66
CA ASN A 13 13.90 -8.69 1.69
C ASN A 13 14.93 -9.70 2.23
N ALA A 14 15.97 -9.21 2.90
CA ALA A 14 17.01 -10.05 3.46
C ALA A 14 16.52 -10.86 4.67
N ILE A 15 15.62 -10.32 5.50
CA ILE A 15 14.95 -11.04 6.59
C ILE A 15 14.04 -12.13 6.02
N ALA A 16 13.17 -11.79 5.06
CA ALA A 16 12.24 -12.72 4.42
C ALA A 16 12.96 -13.93 3.80
N ARG A 17 14.10 -13.69 3.12
CA ARG A 17 14.97 -14.75 2.58
C ARG A 17 15.56 -15.64 3.68
N ARG A 18 16.04 -15.05 4.78
CA ARG A 18 16.62 -15.81 5.92
C ARG A 18 15.60 -16.71 6.59
N ILE A 19 14.37 -16.24 6.77
CA ILE A 19 13.29 -17.02 7.38
C ILE A 19 12.53 -17.91 6.38
N LYS A 20 12.89 -17.87 5.09
CA LYS A 20 12.28 -18.64 3.98
C LYS A 20 10.76 -18.40 3.84
N VAL A 21 10.31 -17.19 4.12
CA VAL A 21 8.90 -16.77 3.99
C VAL A 21 8.81 -15.70 2.90
N PRO A 22 7.82 -15.75 1.99
CA PRO A 22 7.69 -14.74 0.94
C PRO A 22 7.35 -13.36 1.54
N LEU A 23 7.94 -12.31 0.99
CA LEU A 23 7.54 -10.93 1.24
C LEU A 23 6.44 -10.56 0.24
N PHE A 24 5.21 -10.34 0.72
CA PHE A 24 4.04 -10.07 -0.12
C PHE A 24 3.45 -8.72 0.16
N GLY A 25 3.25 -7.94 -0.90
CA GLY A 25 2.53 -6.67 -0.86
C GLY A 25 3.20 -5.70 0.10
N TYR A 26 4.10 -4.88 -0.43
CA TYR A 26 4.79 -3.89 0.38
C TYR A 26 3.79 -3.08 1.22
N ALA A 27 4.13 -2.79 2.48
CA ALA A 27 3.21 -2.13 3.42
C ALA A 27 2.59 -0.86 2.82
N ALA A 28 3.40 -0.03 2.16
CA ALA A 28 2.93 1.15 1.44
C ALA A 28 1.98 0.83 0.28
N HIS A 29 2.24 -0.23 -0.48
CA HIS A 29 1.35 -0.64 -1.57
C HIS A 29 -0.02 -1.10 -1.05
N ARG A 30 -0.06 -1.88 0.04
CA ARG A 30 -1.31 -2.31 0.69
C ARG A 30 -2.07 -1.14 1.29
N PHE A 31 -1.35 -0.22 1.93
CA PHE A 31 -1.93 1.01 2.45
C PHE A 31 -2.54 1.85 1.33
N ASN A 32 -1.82 2.05 0.22
CA ASN A 32 -2.32 2.80 -0.92
C ASN A 32 -3.57 2.15 -1.55
N LEU A 33 -3.63 0.81 -1.61
CA LEU A 33 -4.83 0.10 -2.08
C LEU A 33 -6.02 0.33 -1.14
N ALA A 34 -5.83 0.16 0.18
CA ALA A 34 -6.87 0.36 1.16
C ALA A 34 -7.38 1.81 1.18
N VAL A 35 -6.46 2.78 1.11
CA VAL A 35 -6.80 4.21 0.99
C VAL A 35 -7.57 4.48 -0.30
N ARG A 36 -7.15 3.90 -1.44
CA ARG A 36 -7.87 4.04 -2.71
C ARG A 36 -9.30 3.51 -2.61
N GLU A 37 -9.50 2.31 -2.06
CA GLU A 37 -10.84 1.73 -1.86
C GLU A 37 -11.69 2.60 -0.92
N TRP A 38 -11.10 3.10 0.16
CA TRP A 38 -11.79 3.98 1.10
C TRP A 38 -12.19 5.32 0.48
N LEU A 39 -11.34 5.87 -0.39
CA LEU A 39 -11.59 7.13 -1.09
C LEU A 39 -12.52 6.96 -2.31
N GLU A 40 -12.77 5.74 -2.78
CA GLU A 40 -13.58 5.48 -3.98
C GLU A 40 -14.96 6.16 -3.97
N PRO A 41 -15.73 6.09 -2.87
CA PRO A 41 -17.03 6.78 -2.78
C PRO A 41 -16.90 8.31 -2.75
N GLN A 42 -15.74 8.82 -2.34
CA GLN A 42 -15.48 10.26 -2.15
C GLN A 42 -14.81 10.91 -3.36
N LEU A 43 -14.37 10.12 -4.34
CA LEU A 43 -13.71 10.61 -5.56
C LEU A 43 -14.46 11.74 -6.29
N PRO A 44 -15.81 11.73 -6.40
CA PRO A 44 -16.54 12.84 -7.00
C PRO A 44 -16.34 14.17 -6.25
N LEU A 45 -16.35 14.12 -4.92
CA LEU A 45 -16.13 15.30 -4.06
C LEU A 45 -14.69 15.79 -4.16
N ILE A 46 -13.72 14.87 -4.12
CA ILE A 46 -12.29 15.20 -4.25
C ILE A 46 -12.02 15.88 -5.59
N LYS A 47 -12.58 15.36 -6.69
CA LYS A 47 -12.48 15.99 -8.02
C LYS A 47 -13.10 17.39 -8.06
N LYS A 48 -14.25 17.59 -7.39
CA LYS A 48 -14.93 18.88 -7.31
C LYS A 48 -14.06 19.92 -6.57
N VAL A 49 -13.54 19.55 -5.39
CA VAL A 49 -12.64 20.42 -4.61
C VAL A 49 -11.36 20.74 -5.39
N GLY A 50 -10.75 19.74 -6.03
CA GLY A 50 -9.54 19.93 -6.84
C GLY A 50 -9.76 20.85 -8.05
N THR A 51 -10.97 20.94 -8.57
CA THR A 51 -11.32 21.90 -9.64
C THR A 51 -11.45 23.32 -9.09
N LEU A 52 -11.94 23.48 -7.85
CA LEU A 52 -12.12 24.79 -7.20
C LEU A 52 -10.81 25.37 -6.64
N MET A 53 -9.84 24.51 -6.30
CA MET A 53 -8.53 24.91 -5.78
C MET A 53 -7.50 25.19 -6.88
N ARG A 54 -7.91 25.17 -8.14
CA ARG A 54 -7.04 25.38 -9.31
C ARG A 54 -7.13 26.82 -9.80
#